data_AF-R5E298-F1
#
_entry.id   AF-R5E298-F1
#
_cell.length_a   1.000
_cell.length_b   1.000
_cell.length_c   1.000
_cell.angle_alpha   90.00
_cell.angle_beta   90.00
_cell.angle_gamma   90.00
#
_symmetry.space_group_name_H-M   'P 1'
#
loop_
_entity.id
_entity.type
_entity.pdbx_description
1 polymer ?
#
loop_
_entity_poly.entity_id
_entity_poly.type
_entity_poly.pdbx_seq_one_letter_code
_entity_poly.pdbx_strand_id
1 'polypeptide(L)'
;MDEKQLQLLSKQLVTSKDDYMNSLRKNIDLYASQKDITIRAIAEEADISLNTLNSILYGNVKDCKLSTIISLARAFHISIDELVGCETISSAARDSIQITRNLPEHSQYLIHWFIKHQELQMQHPNRRHLLNVMHPNLLSNGNLKMSSKYSLIDISEIPLSIRPKVFVGMKLKCDHYMPIYSPYDILLIANDRDPHLSENCVILVCDCLFIAKRKVETVNGQEVARYYSIRDQKPRLYEDEVEELIGYIAGVYTDTNI
;
A
#
# COMPACT_ATOMS: atom_id res chain seq x y z
N MET A 1 -10.76 25.66 -4.36
CA MET A 1 -9.86 25.22 -3.24
C MET A 1 -8.53 24.72 -3.81
N ASP A 2 -7.42 24.67 -3.04
CA ASP A 2 -6.15 24.10 -3.53
C ASP A 2 -6.22 22.57 -3.65
N GLU A 3 -5.95 22.03 -4.84
CA GLU A 3 -6.12 20.62 -5.15
C GLU A 3 -5.19 19.72 -4.32
N LYS A 4 -3.92 20.13 -4.13
CA LYS A 4 -2.95 19.34 -3.35
C LYS A 4 -3.37 19.23 -1.89
N GLN A 5 -3.87 20.31 -1.31
CA GLN A 5 -4.38 20.31 0.06
C GLN A 5 -5.59 19.37 0.22
N LEU A 6 -6.53 19.36 -0.73
CA LEU A 6 -7.68 18.45 -0.71
C LEU A 6 -7.27 16.98 -0.76
N GLN A 7 -6.27 16.66 -1.58
CA GLN A 7 -5.76 15.30 -1.69
C GLN A 7 -5.12 14.83 -0.39
N LEU A 8 -4.40 15.70 0.33
CA LEU A 8 -3.83 15.36 1.65
C LEU A 8 -4.92 15.05 2.68
N LEU A 9 -5.98 15.85 2.71
CA LEU A 9 -7.10 15.68 3.65
C LEU A 9 -7.87 14.38 3.40
N SER A 10 -7.95 13.92 2.15
CA SER A 10 -8.65 12.67 1.82
C SER A 10 -8.08 11.44 2.55
N LYS A 11 -6.82 11.50 2.99
CA LYS A 11 -6.16 10.43 3.76
C LYS A 11 -6.58 10.35 5.22
N GLN A 12 -7.27 11.38 5.72
CA GLN A 12 -7.66 11.51 7.13
C GLN A 12 -9.17 11.31 7.34
N LEU A 13 -9.89 10.91 6.29
CA LEU A 13 -11.34 10.70 6.34
C LEU A 13 -11.68 9.55 7.29
N VAL A 14 -12.72 9.76 8.07
CA VAL A 14 -13.23 8.83 9.07
C VAL A 14 -14.33 7.96 8.45
N THR A 15 -14.39 6.70 8.90
CA THR A 15 -15.42 5.73 8.51
C THR A 15 -16.32 5.36 9.70
N SER A 16 -17.57 4.98 9.41
CA SER A 16 -18.49 4.42 10.41
C SER A 16 -19.44 3.46 9.75
N LYS A 17 -19.64 2.28 10.34
CA LYS A 17 -20.62 1.28 9.88
C LYS A 17 -22.04 1.56 10.36
N ASP A 18 -22.18 2.33 11.43
CA ASP A 18 -23.46 2.48 12.14
C ASP A 18 -24.03 3.91 12.03
N ASP A 19 -23.19 4.91 11.75
CA ASP A 19 -23.60 6.31 11.66
C ASP A 19 -22.87 7.08 10.54
N TYR A 20 -23.36 6.89 9.32
CA TYR A 20 -22.86 7.53 8.10
C TYR A 20 -23.00 9.05 8.10
N MET A 21 -24.03 9.59 8.76
CA MET A 21 -24.21 11.03 8.85
C MET A 21 -23.18 11.68 9.77
N ASN A 22 -22.79 11.00 10.85
CA ASN A 22 -21.70 11.46 11.70
C ASN A 22 -20.35 11.40 10.98
N SER A 23 -20.05 10.31 10.25
CA SER A 23 -18.85 10.24 9.41
C SER A 23 -18.84 11.33 8.34
N LEU A 24 -19.93 11.51 7.61
CA LEU A 24 -20.10 12.59 6.64
C LEU A 24 -19.81 13.96 7.27
N ARG A 25 -20.41 14.26 8.44
CA ARG A 25 -20.17 15.53 9.13
C ARG A 25 -18.70 15.71 9.46
N LYS A 26 -18.08 14.73 10.13
CA LYS A 26 -16.66 14.77 10.49
C LYS A 26 -15.77 14.96 9.27
N ASN A 27 -16.09 14.29 8.18
CA ASN A 27 -15.35 14.39 6.92
C ASN A 27 -15.48 15.77 6.30
N ILE A 28 -16.68 16.38 6.24
CA ILE A 28 -16.84 17.76 5.78
C ILE A 28 -16.12 18.74 6.72
N ASP A 29 -16.23 18.54 8.03
CA ASP A 29 -15.64 19.40 9.05
C ASP A 29 -14.10 19.34 9.01
N LEU A 30 -13.52 18.19 8.65
CA LEU A 30 -12.09 18.05 8.37
C LEU A 30 -11.62 19.03 7.28
N TYR A 31 -12.39 19.16 6.19
CA TYR A 31 -12.11 20.15 5.15
C TYR A 31 -12.33 21.59 5.65
N ALA A 32 -13.43 21.84 6.38
CA ALA A 32 -13.77 23.19 6.87
C ALA A 32 -12.84 23.69 8.00
N SER A 33 -12.17 22.79 8.71
CA SER A 33 -11.22 23.13 9.78
C SER A 33 -9.88 23.69 9.28
N GLN A 34 -9.63 23.61 7.97
CA GLN A 34 -8.41 24.13 7.37
C GLN A 34 -8.46 25.66 7.28
N LYS A 35 -7.37 26.31 7.68
CA LYS A 35 -7.27 27.77 7.76
C LYS A 35 -7.66 28.51 6.47
N ASP A 36 -7.43 27.88 5.32
CA ASP A 36 -7.64 28.45 3.99
C ASP A 36 -8.95 27.99 3.32
N ILE A 37 -9.74 27.13 3.99
CA ILE A 37 -11.01 26.62 3.47
C ILE A 37 -12.14 27.15 4.36
N THR A 38 -13.00 27.97 3.78
CA THR A 38 -14.19 28.46 4.49
C THR A 38 -15.40 27.61 4.13
N ILE A 39 -16.35 27.47 5.05
CA ILE A 39 -17.66 26.85 4.79
C ILE A 39 -18.33 27.48 3.57
N ARG A 40 -18.14 28.79 3.38
CA ARG A 40 -18.68 29.51 2.23
C ARG A 40 -18.06 29.06 0.91
N ALA A 41 -16.74 28.93 0.87
CA ALA A 41 -16.04 28.41 -0.30
C ALA A 41 -16.50 26.98 -0.64
N ILE A 42 -16.71 26.12 0.38
CA ILE A 42 -17.22 24.75 0.15
C ILE A 42 -18.60 24.77 -0.48
N ALA A 43 -19.51 25.60 0.02
CA ALA A 43 -20.87 25.70 -0.51
C ALA A 43 -20.90 26.25 -1.95
N GLU A 44 -20.06 27.25 -2.24
CA GLU A 44 -19.91 27.83 -3.58
C GLU A 44 -19.32 26.82 -4.57
N GLU A 45 -18.26 26.10 -4.20
CA GLU A 45 -17.64 25.06 -5.03
C GLU A 45 -18.58 23.86 -5.28
N ALA A 46 -19.37 23.49 -4.28
CA ALA A 46 -20.34 22.41 -4.39
C ALA A 46 -21.68 22.83 -5.02
N ASP A 47 -21.86 24.09 -5.41
CA ASP A 47 -23.13 24.64 -5.93
C ASP A 47 -24.34 24.30 -5.03
N ILE A 48 -24.19 24.50 -3.72
CA ILE A 48 -25.25 24.31 -2.73
C ILE A 48 -25.45 25.56 -1.88
N SER A 49 -26.64 25.72 -1.30
CA SER A 49 -26.88 26.84 -0.40
C SER A 49 -26.07 26.69 0.91
N LEU A 50 -25.57 27.80 1.44
CA LEU A 50 -24.90 27.84 2.76
C LEU A 50 -25.78 27.25 3.87
N ASN A 51 -27.09 27.49 3.79
CA ASN A 51 -28.04 26.95 4.76
C ASN A 51 -28.12 25.42 4.68
N THR A 52 -28.03 24.85 3.48
CA THR A 52 -27.97 23.40 3.27
C THR A 52 -26.72 22.83 3.94
N LEU A 53 -25.55 23.43 3.69
CA LEU A 53 -24.29 22.96 4.26
C LEU A 53 -24.27 23.08 5.80
N ASN A 54 -24.71 24.22 6.35
CA ASN A 54 -24.80 24.43 7.80
C ASN A 54 -25.80 23.47 8.46
N SER A 55 -26.90 23.14 7.79
CA SER A 55 -27.88 22.16 8.31
C SER A 55 -27.28 20.76 8.37
N ILE A 56 -26.39 20.40 7.45
CA ILE A 56 -25.66 19.13 7.49
C ILE A 56 -24.67 19.13 8.65
N LEU A 57 -23.82 20.17 8.76
CA LEU A 57 -22.76 20.25 9.75
C LEU A 57 -23.27 20.37 11.19
N TYR A 58 -24.21 21.28 11.44
CA TYR A 58 -24.63 21.67 12.80
C TYR A 58 -26.08 21.30 13.12
N GLY A 59 -26.86 20.89 12.13
CA GLY A 59 -28.26 20.53 12.32
C GLY A 59 -28.47 19.06 12.66
N ASN A 60 -29.66 18.75 13.18
CA ASN A 60 -30.13 17.39 13.45
C ASN A 60 -30.73 16.72 12.20
N VAL A 61 -30.09 16.92 11.05
CA VAL A 61 -30.48 16.27 9.79
C VAL A 61 -30.18 14.78 9.91
N LYS A 62 -31.22 13.95 9.83
CA LYS A 62 -31.09 12.48 9.86
C LYS A 62 -30.56 11.92 8.55
N ASP A 63 -30.93 12.54 7.43
CA ASP A 63 -30.55 12.14 6.09
C ASP A 63 -30.40 13.35 5.18
N CYS A 64 -29.47 13.27 4.25
CA CYS A 64 -29.22 14.30 3.25
C CYS A 64 -29.65 13.79 1.86
N LYS A 65 -29.97 14.73 0.96
CA LYS A 65 -30.25 14.35 -0.43
C LYS A 65 -28.97 13.83 -1.09
N LEU A 66 -29.07 12.72 -1.81
CA LEU A 66 -27.95 12.14 -2.57
C LEU A 66 -27.33 13.17 -3.53
N SER A 67 -28.13 14.04 -4.14
CA SER A 67 -27.64 15.11 -5.02
C SER A 67 -26.70 16.08 -4.30
N THR A 68 -26.96 16.38 -3.03
CA THR A 68 -26.09 17.24 -2.21
C THR A 68 -24.76 16.55 -1.93
N ILE A 69 -24.78 15.25 -1.62
CA ILE A 69 -23.57 14.47 -1.36
C ILE A 69 -22.73 14.30 -2.62
N ILE A 70 -23.35 14.05 -3.78
CA ILE A 70 -22.67 14.02 -5.07
C ILE A 70 -21.95 15.36 -5.33
N SER A 71 -22.61 16.48 -5.04
CA SER A 71 -22.06 17.81 -5.31
C SER A 71 -20.89 18.13 -4.39
N LEU A 72 -20.99 17.79 -3.11
CA LEU A 72 -19.89 17.88 -2.16
C LEU A 72 -18.70 16.98 -2.53
N ALA A 73 -18.96 15.72 -2.90
CA ALA A 73 -17.92 14.78 -3.30
C ALA A 73 -17.14 15.29 -4.53
N ARG A 74 -17.85 15.90 -5.50
CA ARG A 74 -17.22 16.55 -6.67
C ARG A 74 -16.35 17.74 -6.26
N ALA A 75 -16.85 18.62 -5.39
CA ALA A 75 -16.09 19.78 -4.89
C ALA A 75 -14.81 19.37 -4.13
N PHE A 76 -14.82 18.21 -3.47
CA PHE A 76 -13.66 17.67 -2.76
C PHE A 76 -12.78 16.75 -3.61
N HIS A 77 -13.16 16.45 -4.86
CA HIS A 77 -12.47 15.51 -5.75
C HIS A 77 -12.28 14.10 -5.13
N ILE A 78 -13.27 13.61 -4.39
CA ILE A 78 -13.30 12.27 -3.78
C ILE A 78 -14.56 11.52 -4.19
N SER A 79 -14.58 10.20 -3.96
CA SER A 79 -15.79 9.41 -4.15
C SER A 79 -16.82 9.67 -3.03
N ILE A 80 -18.08 9.34 -3.32
CA ILE A 80 -19.16 9.37 -2.31
C ILE A 80 -18.84 8.39 -1.16
N ASP A 81 -18.27 7.23 -1.48
CA ASP A 81 -17.88 6.24 -0.47
C ASP A 81 -16.86 6.82 0.52
N GLU A 82 -15.83 7.50 0.02
CA GLU A 82 -14.83 8.19 0.84
C GLU A 82 -15.46 9.30 1.68
N LEU A 83 -16.33 10.14 1.08
CA LEU A 83 -16.95 11.26 1.79
C LEU A 83 -17.88 10.80 2.93
N VAL A 84 -18.70 9.78 2.67
CA VAL A 84 -19.68 9.27 3.65
C VAL A 84 -19.03 8.29 4.64
N GLY A 85 -17.91 7.68 4.27
CA GLY A 85 -17.21 6.69 5.09
C GLY A 85 -17.93 5.34 5.15
N CYS A 86 -18.53 4.92 4.02
CA CYS A 86 -19.43 3.75 3.93
C CYS A 86 -18.69 2.39 3.88
N GLU A 87 -17.36 2.40 3.74
CA GLU A 87 -16.53 1.19 3.71
C GLU A 87 -16.90 0.17 2.61
N THR A 88 -17.52 0.61 1.52
CA THR A 88 -17.86 -0.30 0.39
C THR A 88 -16.62 -0.68 -0.42
N ILE A 89 -15.59 0.16 -0.36
CA ILE A 89 -14.25 -0.11 -0.89
C ILE A 89 -13.37 -0.67 0.23
N SER A 90 -12.66 -1.77 -0.04
CA SER A 90 -11.70 -2.36 0.91
C SER A 90 -10.60 -1.36 1.26
N SER A 91 -10.01 -1.48 2.46
CA SER A 91 -8.93 -0.58 2.90
C SER A 91 -7.80 -0.52 1.89
N ALA A 92 -7.28 -1.68 1.44
CA ALA A 92 -6.20 -1.75 0.46
C ALA A 92 -6.53 -1.06 -0.89
N ALA A 93 -7.77 -1.21 -1.37
CA ALA A 93 -8.21 -0.54 -2.59
C ALA A 93 -8.36 0.98 -2.38
N ARG A 94 -8.88 1.42 -1.23
CA ARG A 94 -8.97 2.83 -0.86
C ARG A 94 -7.59 3.47 -0.78
N ASP A 95 -6.64 2.82 -0.11
CA ASP A 95 -5.25 3.29 0.01
C ASP A 95 -4.61 3.42 -1.37
N SER A 96 -4.82 2.45 -2.25
CA SER A 96 -4.32 2.48 -3.63
C SER A 96 -4.89 3.65 -4.44
N ILE A 97 -6.20 3.92 -4.31
CA ILE A 97 -6.86 5.07 -4.96
C ILE A 97 -6.27 6.39 -4.44
N GLN A 98 -6.12 6.51 -3.13
CA GLN A 98 -5.56 7.72 -2.50
C GLN A 98 -4.11 7.95 -2.93
N ILE A 99 -3.27 6.91 -2.93
CA ILE A 99 -1.88 7.00 -3.39
C ILE A 99 -1.86 7.44 -4.85
N THR A 100 -2.61 6.75 -5.72
CA THR A 100 -2.62 7.04 -7.16
C THR A 100 -3.06 8.47 -7.47
N ARG A 101 -4.07 8.98 -6.76
CA ARG A 101 -4.56 10.38 -6.89
C ARG A 101 -3.46 11.42 -6.61
N ASN A 102 -2.50 11.10 -5.72
CA ASN A 102 -1.42 11.99 -5.32
C ASN A 102 -0.17 11.89 -6.23
N LEU A 103 -0.13 10.94 -7.18
CA LEU A 103 1.02 10.77 -8.07
C LEU A 103 0.96 11.72 -9.26
N PRO A 104 2.11 12.07 -9.88
CA PRO A 104 2.12 12.79 -11.15
C PRO A 104 1.35 12.05 -12.25
N GLU A 105 0.75 12.79 -13.17
CA GLU A 105 -0.12 12.26 -14.23
C GLU A 105 0.54 11.12 -15.04
N HIS A 106 1.83 11.26 -15.39
CA HIS A 106 2.58 10.24 -16.11
C HIS A 106 2.69 8.91 -15.33
N SER A 107 2.81 8.97 -13.99
CA SER A 107 2.84 7.78 -13.14
C SER A 107 1.44 7.14 -13.06
N GLN A 108 0.38 7.96 -13.01
CA GLN A 108 -1.00 7.46 -13.05
C GLN A 108 -1.29 6.72 -14.37
N TYR A 109 -0.85 7.26 -15.51
CA TYR A 109 -0.96 6.59 -16.81
C TYR A 109 -0.23 5.24 -16.84
N LEU A 110 0.97 5.16 -16.26
CA LEU A 110 1.72 3.91 -16.17
C LEU A 110 0.99 2.86 -15.33
N ILE A 111 0.46 3.25 -14.16
CA ILE A 111 -0.32 2.36 -13.28
C ILE A 111 -1.56 1.86 -14.01
N HIS A 112 -2.31 2.76 -14.65
CA HIS A 112 -3.50 2.41 -15.43
C HIS A 112 -3.19 1.43 -16.56
N TRP A 113 -2.13 1.69 -17.32
CA TRP A 113 -1.66 0.79 -18.36
C TRP A 113 -1.28 -0.58 -17.78
N PHE A 114 -0.56 -0.60 -16.65
CA PHE A 114 -0.13 -1.83 -15.99
C PHE A 114 -1.32 -2.68 -15.53
N ILE A 115 -2.32 -2.08 -14.86
CA ILE A 115 -3.54 -2.78 -14.42
C ILE A 115 -4.28 -3.38 -15.61
N LYS A 116 -4.52 -2.59 -16.67
CA LYS A 116 -5.15 -3.08 -17.91
C LYS A 116 -4.36 -4.20 -18.55
N HIS A 117 -3.03 -4.09 -18.54
CA HIS A 117 -2.16 -5.12 -19.07
C HIS A 117 -2.27 -6.42 -18.26
N GLN A 118 -2.30 -6.35 -16.93
CA GLN A 118 -2.53 -7.50 -16.06
C GLN A 118 -3.89 -8.16 -16.32
N GLU A 119 -4.97 -7.38 -16.45
CA GLU A 119 -6.31 -7.89 -16.79
C GLU A 119 -6.31 -8.64 -18.13
N LEU A 120 -5.75 -8.05 -19.18
CA LEU A 120 -5.61 -8.69 -20.49
C LEU A 120 -4.79 -9.99 -20.40
N GLN A 121 -3.73 -10.02 -19.59
CA GLN A 121 -2.94 -11.24 -19.39
C GLN A 121 -3.76 -12.35 -18.73
N MET A 122 -4.62 -12.02 -17.76
CA MET A 122 -5.47 -12.99 -17.04
C MET A 122 -6.57 -13.62 -17.92
N GLN A 123 -7.03 -12.91 -18.95
CA GLN A 123 -8.08 -13.41 -19.86
C GLN A 123 -7.58 -14.49 -20.84
N HIS A 124 -6.28 -14.78 -20.88
CA HIS A 124 -5.68 -15.78 -21.78
C HIS A 124 -5.36 -17.10 -21.04
N PRO A 125 -6.17 -18.16 -21.20
CA PRO A 125 -6.11 -19.38 -20.37
C PRO A 125 -4.85 -20.24 -20.55
N ASN A 126 -4.07 -20.03 -21.62
CA ASN A 126 -2.89 -20.84 -21.95
C ASN A 126 -1.55 -20.19 -21.55
N ARG A 127 -1.57 -19.14 -20.71
CA ARG A 127 -0.32 -18.49 -20.30
C ARG A 127 0.28 -19.14 -19.07
N ARG A 128 1.59 -19.42 -19.20
CA ARG A 128 2.54 -19.70 -18.11
C ARG A 128 2.22 -18.81 -16.91
N HIS A 129 2.26 -19.36 -15.71
CA HIS A 129 2.14 -18.56 -14.49
C HIS A 129 3.38 -17.67 -14.41
N LEU A 130 3.28 -16.41 -14.82
CA LEU A 130 4.44 -15.50 -14.85
C LEU A 130 4.50 -14.70 -13.55
N LEU A 131 5.70 -14.60 -12.98
CA LEU A 131 5.98 -13.79 -11.79
C LEU A 131 6.94 -12.66 -12.14
N ASN A 132 6.61 -11.45 -11.70
CA ASN A 132 7.54 -10.33 -11.75
C ASN A 132 8.67 -10.56 -10.74
N VAL A 133 9.91 -10.49 -11.21
CA VAL A 133 11.12 -10.62 -10.40
C VAL A 133 11.86 -9.30 -10.40
N MET A 134 11.98 -8.69 -9.23
CA MET A 134 12.77 -7.50 -8.98
C MET A 134 14.27 -7.81 -9.06
N HIS A 135 15.03 -6.88 -9.63
CA HIS A 135 16.48 -6.93 -9.73
C HIS A 135 17.13 -5.82 -8.91
N PRO A 136 17.33 -5.99 -7.60
CA PRO A 136 17.99 -4.98 -6.77
C PRO A 136 19.36 -4.57 -7.33
N ASN A 137 19.74 -3.33 -7.00
CA ASN A 137 21.08 -2.82 -7.26
C ASN A 137 21.97 -3.11 -6.05
N LEU A 138 23.11 -3.76 -6.26
CA LEU A 138 24.09 -3.96 -5.20
C LEU A 138 24.93 -2.69 -5.04
N LEU A 139 24.84 -2.07 -3.86
CA LEU A 139 25.64 -0.91 -3.51
C LEU A 139 27.06 -1.33 -3.09
N SER A 140 28.01 -0.39 -3.13
CA SER A 140 29.41 -0.63 -2.75
C SER A 140 29.58 -1.08 -1.29
N ASN A 141 28.66 -0.70 -0.40
CA ASN A 141 28.62 -1.15 0.99
C ASN A 141 27.96 -2.53 1.18
N GLY A 142 27.57 -3.19 0.08
CA GLY A 142 26.94 -4.50 0.08
C GLY A 142 25.44 -4.51 0.36
N ASN A 143 24.79 -3.36 0.54
CA ASN A 143 23.33 -3.28 0.68
C ASN A 143 22.65 -3.48 -0.68
N LEU A 144 21.46 -4.09 -0.65
CA LEU A 144 20.61 -4.20 -1.83
C LEU A 144 19.70 -2.99 -1.87
N LYS A 145 19.75 -2.18 -2.93
CA LYS A 145 18.84 -1.05 -3.13
C LYS A 145 17.69 -1.46 -4.04
N MET A 146 16.47 -0.99 -3.73
CA MET A 146 15.31 -1.10 -4.61
C MET A 146 15.65 -0.62 -6.03
N SER A 147 15.03 -1.25 -7.03
CA SER A 147 15.20 -0.85 -8.43
C SER A 147 13.88 -0.98 -9.20
N SER A 148 13.79 -0.24 -10.31
CA SER A 148 12.69 -0.36 -11.27
C SER A 148 12.89 -1.48 -12.29
N LYS A 149 13.95 -2.28 -12.17
CA LYS A 149 14.27 -3.35 -13.13
C LYS A 149 13.57 -4.64 -12.71
N TYR A 150 12.65 -5.10 -13.57
CA TYR A 150 11.93 -6.36 -13.40
C TYR A 150 12.14 -7.29 -14.60
N SER A 151 12.06 -8.59 -14.35
CA SER A 151 11.93 -9.62 -15.39
C SER A 151 10.74 -10.52 -15.07
N LEU A 152 10.24 -11.25 -16.06
CA LEU A 152 9.23 -12.28 -15.85
C LEU A 152 9.90 -13.65 -15.79
N ILE A 153 9.51 -14.47 -14.81
CA ILE A 153 9.86 -15.90 -14.77
C ILE A 153 8.60 -16.74 -14.82
N ASP A 154 8.71 -17.95 -15.39
CA ASP A 154 7.63 -18.93 -15.34
C ASP A 154 7.69 -19.70 -14.02
N ILE A 155 6.63 -19.58 -13.22
CA ILE A 155 6.44 -20.24 -11.94
C ILE A 155 5.44 -21.40 -12.04
N SER A 156 5.15 -21.90 -13.24
CA SER A 156 4.20 -23.01 -13.44
C SER A 156 4.60 -24.27 -12.67
N GLU A 157 5.91 -24.53 -12.56
CA GLU A 157 6.49 -25.67 -11.86
C GLU A 157 6.56 -25.50 -10.32
N ILE A 158 6.27 -24.30 -9.80
CA ILE A 158 6.29 -24.06 -8.34
C ILE A 158 5.05 -24.71 -7.70
N PRO A 159 5.21 -25.37 -6.53
CA PRO A 159 4.10 -26.04 -5.86
C PRO A 159 2.86 -25.15 -5.64
N LEU A 160 1.67 -25.72 -5.83
CA LEU A 160 0.38 -25.04 -5.62
C LEU A 160 0.17 -24.52 -4.19
N SER A 161 0.92 -25.02 -3.21
CA SER A 161 0.91 -24.53 -1.83
C SER A 161 1.60 -23.17 -1.65
N ILE A 162 2.47 -22.79 -2.59
CA ILE A 162 3.28 -21.56 -2.59
C ILE A 162 2.79 -20.61 -3.69
N ARG A 163 2.60 -21.13 -4.91
CA ARG A 163 2.31 -20.36 -6.12
C ARG A 163 1.21 -19.27 -5.98
N PRO A 164 0.03 -19.53 -5.38
CA PRO A 164 -1.02 -18.50 -5.27
C PRO A 164 -0.73 -17.41 -4.23
N LYS A 165 0.25 -17.61 -3.34
CA LYS A 165 0.61 -16.67 -2.27
C LYS A 165 1.70 -15.69 -2.68
N VAL A 166 2.53 -16.10 -3.64
CA VAL A 166 3.67 -15.33 -4.11
C VAL A 166 3.20 -14.24 -5.06
N PHE A 167 3.53 -13.00 -4.76
CA PHE A 167 3.16 -11.84 -5.59
C PHE A 167 4.36 -11.23 -6.34
N VAL A 168 5.58 -11.44 -5.83
CA VAL A 168 6.82 -10.94 -6.45
C VAL A 168 8.00 -11.87 -6.15
N GLY A 169 8.97 -11.92 -7.05
CA GLY A 169 10.28 -12.52 -6.82
C GLY A 169 11.36 -11.46 -6.60
N MET A 170 12.44 -11.80 -5.92
CA MET A 170 13.62 -10.95 -5.80
C MET A 170 14.88 -11.73 -6.16
N LYS A 171 15.58 -11.31 -7.22
CA LYS A 171 16.83 -11.94 -7.63
C LYS A 171 17.98 -11.49 -6.74
N LEU A 172 18.66 -12.44 -6.09
CA LEU A 172 19.92 -12.19 -5.41
C LEU A 172 21.05 -12.04 -6.44
N LYS A 173 22.08 -11.27 -6.07
CA LYS A 173 23.27 -11.00 -6.91
C LYS A 173 24.55 -10.93 -6.09
N CYS A 174 24.52 -11.41 -4.86
CA CYS A 174 25.63 -11.36 -3.91
C CYS A 174 25.61 -12.59 -3.03
N ASP A 175 26.79 -12.99 -2.58
CA ASP A 175 27.02 -14.15 -1.70
C ASP A 175 26.86 -13.81 -0.20
N HIS A 176 26.57 -12.56 0.16
CA HIS A 176 26.42 -12.11 1.55
C HIS A 176 25.36 -12.89 2.37
N TYR A 177 24.45 -13.61 1.70
CA TYR A 177 23.38 -14.38 2.32
C TYR A 177 23.66 -15.89 2.32
N MET A 178 24.81 -16.32 1.82
CA MET A 178 25.26 -17.70 1.96
C MET A 178 25.56 -18.03 3.43
N PRO A 179 25.33 -19.28 3.87
CA PRO A 179 24.87 -20.42 3.08
C PRO A 179 23.35 -20.52 2.93
N ILE A 180 22.58 -19.57 3.48
CA ILE A 180 21.12 -19.62 3.50
C ILE A 180 20.55 -19.46 2.08
N TYR A 181 21.07 -18.48 1.34
CA TYR A 181 20.68 -18.22 -0.05
C TYR A 181 21.90 -18.03 -0.94
N SER A 182 21.80 -18.57 -2.16
CA SER A 182 22.80 -18.46 -3.23
C SER A 182 22.67 -17.14 -3.99
N PRO A 183 23.77 -16.59 -4.54
CA PRO A 183 23.72 -15.43 -5.44
C PRO A 183 22.93 -15.69 -6.74
N TYR A 184 22.52 -16.92 -7.03
CA TYR A 184 21.71 -17.28 -8.20
C TYR A 184 20.23 -17.49 -7.86
N ASP A 185 19.86 -17.34 -6.60
CA ASP A 185 18.50 -17.58 -6.14
C ASP A 185 17.58 -16.40 -6.44
N ILE A 186 16.35 -16.76 -6.78
CA ILE A 186 15.18 -15.89 -6.79
C ILE A 186 14.35 -16.23 -5.57
N LEU A 187 14.26 -15.28 -4.65
CA LEU A 187 13.45 -15.43 -3.45
C LEU A 187 12.00 -15.13 -3.81
N LEU A 188 11.10 -16.09 -3.54
CA LEU A 188 9.67 -15.96 -3.81
C LEU A 188 9.00 -15.32 -2.59
N ILE A 189 8.42 -14.14 -2.75
CA ILE A 189 7.89 -13.33 -1.65
C ILE A 189 6.37 -13.38 -1.64
N ALA A 190 5.80 -13.69 -0.48
CA ALA A 190 4.37 -13.71 -0.22
C ALA A 190 3.99 -12.71 0.89
N ASN A 191 2.77 -12.20 0.84
CA ASN A 191 2.23 -11.23 1.81
C ASN A 191 0.76 -11.50 2.16
N ASP A 192 0.28 -12.73 1.97
CA ASP A 192 -1.08 -13.16 2.31
C ASP A 192 -1.33 -13.26 3.82
N ARG A 193 -0.27 -13.16 4.64
CA ARG A 193 -0.31 -13.14 6.11
C ARG A 193 0.97 -12.53 6.70
N ASP A 194 0.93 -12.28 8.01
CA ASP A 194 2.12 -11.93 8.76
C ASP A 194 3.17 -13.05 8.76
N PRO A 195 4.48 -12.73 8.68
CA PRO A 195 5.56 -13.71 8.76
C PRO A 195 5.57 -14.44 10.12
N HIS A 196 5.77 -15.75 10.10
CA HIS A 196 6.06 -16.50 11.33
C HIS A 196 7.47 -16.16 11.84
N LEU A 197 7.69 -16.25 13.15
CA LEU A 197 9.01 -15.99 13.77
C LEU A 197 10.14 -16.88 13.23
N SER A 198 9.81 -18.03 12.63
CA SER A 198 10.78 -18.93 12.00
C SER A 198 11.19 -18.51 10.59
N GLU A 199 10.42 -17.66 9.93
CA GLU A 199 10.57 -17.32 8.51
C GLU A 199 11.48 -16.11 8.31
N ASN A 200 12.14 -16.11 7.15
CA ASN A 200 12.86 -14.94 6.69
C ASN A 200 11.88 -14.02 5.95
N CYS A 201 12.06 -12.72 6.10
CA CYS A 201 11.23 -11.69 5.50
C CYS A 201 12.11 -10.67 4.78
N VAL A 202 11.48 -9.91 3.89
CA VAL A 202 12.10 -8.80 3.18
C VAL A 202 11.51 -7.52 3.71
N ILE A 203 12.36 -6.64 4.23
CA ILE A 203 11.99 -5.32 4.75
C ILE A 203 12.68 -4.22 3.96
N LEU A 204 12.01 -3.07 3.86
CA LEU A 204 12.52 -1.85 3.23
C LEU A 204 12.87 -0.81 4.28
N VAL A 205 14.06 -0.23 4.15
CA VAL A 205 14.58 0.79 5.07
C VAL A 205 15.54 1.69 4.30
N CYS A 206 15.26 3.00 4.23
CA CYS A 206 16.07 3.98 3.51
C CYS A 206 16.38 3.53 2.07
N ASP A 207 15.35 3.12 1.32
CA ASP A 207 15.41 2.50 -0.02
C ASP A 207 16.19 1.17 -0.12
N CYS A 208 16.71 0.64 0.99
CA CYS A 208 17.50 -0.58 1.02
C CYS A 208 16.64 -1.77 1.45
N LEU A 209 16.77 -2.86 0.69
CA LEU A 209 16.18 -4.15 0.95
C LEU A 209 17.07 -4.94 1.90
N PHE A 210 16.47 -5.38 3.00
CA PHE A 210 17.12 -6.27 3.95
C PHE A 210 16.35 -7.59 4.03
N ILE A 211 17.10 -8.68 4.06
CA ILE A 211 16.55 -9.98 4.42
C ILE A 211 16.80 -10.17 5.91
N ALA A 212 15.72 -10.32 6.65
CA ALA A 212 15.73 -10.33 8.09
C ALA A 212 14.83 -11.41 8.67
N LYS A 213 14.99 -11.66 9.96
CA LYS A 213 14.13 -12.54 10.75
C LYS A 213 13.57 -11.76 11.91
N ARG A 214 12.25 -11.80 12.08
CA ARG A 214 11.55 -11.16 13.19
C ARG A 214 11.75 -11.98 14.46
N LYS A 215 12.13 -11.34 15.56
CA LYS A 215 12.21 -11.94 16.89
C LYS A 215 11.53 -11.04 17.90
N VAL A 216 10.86 -11.64 18.88
CA VAL A 216 10.28 -10.95 20.02
C VAL A 216 11.20 -11.15 21.22
N GLU A 217 11.56 -10.07 21.89
CA GLU A 217 12.48 -10.07 23.02
C GLU A 217 11.86 -9.33 24.19
N THR A 218 12.10 -9.80 25.41
CA THR A 218 11.69 -9.07 26.61
C THR A 218 12.79 -8.09 27.02
N VAL A 219 12.55 -6.80 26.84
CA VAL A 219 13.45 -5.72 27.27
C VAL A 219 12.76 -4.93 28.38
N ASN A 220 13.38 -4.86 29.56
CA ASN A 220 12.81 -4.17 30.74
C ASN A 220 11.38 -4.61 31.10
N GLY A 221 11.05 -5.90 30.91
CA GLY A 221 9.73 -6.46 31.21
C GLY A 221 8.67 -6.20 30.14
N GLN A 222 9.00 -5.54 29.03
CA GLN A 222 8.13 -5.34 27.87
C GLN A 222 8.58 -6.20 26.70
N GLU A 223 7.63 -6.78 25.98
CA GLU A 223 7.91 -7.47 24.72
C GLU A 223 8.16 -6.45 23.61
N VAL A 224 9.30 -6.57 22.95
CA VAL A 224 9.74 -5.72 21.86
C VAL A 224 10.10 -6.61 20.67
N ALA A 225 9.51 -6.32 19.51
CA ALA A 225 9.84 -6.99 18.28
C ALA A 225 11.00 -6.29 17.56
N ARG A 226 11.96 -7.07 17.06
CA ARG A 226 13.12 -6.60 16.30
C ARG A 226 13.40 -7.46 15.08
N TYR A 227 13.96 -6.84 14.06
CA TYR A 227 14.44 -7.51 12.86
C TYR A 227 15.95 -7.75 12.93
N TYR A 228 16.32 -9.01 12.76
CA TYR A 228 17.70 -9.48 12.77
C TYR A 228 18.15 -9.79 11.36
N SER A 229 19.28 -9.23 10.92
CA SER A 229 19.80 -9.55 9.59
C SER A 229 20.20 -11.01 9.54
N ILE A 230 19.81 -11.70 8.47
CA ILE A 230 20.22 -13.11 8.29
C ILE A 230 21.71 -13.24 7.92
N ARG A 231 22.37 -12.14 7.52
CA ARG A 231 23.79 -12.12 7.11
C ARG A 231 24.73 -12.34 8.30
N ASP A 232 24.51 -11.60 9.39
CA ASP A 232 25.39 -11.57 10.55
C ASP A 232 24.67 -11.77 11.89
N GLN A 233 23.36 -12.04 11.84
CA GLN A 233 22.51 -12.23 13.03
C GLN A 233 22.51 -11.06 14.00
N LYS A 234 22.93 -9.87 13.54
CA LYS A 234 22.90 -8.66 14.36
C LYS A 234 21.52 -8.01 14.29
N PRO A 235 21.05 -7.40 15.39
CA PRO A 235 19.85 -6.59 15.35
C PRO A 235 20.10 -5.43 14.38
N ARG A 236 19.17 -5.21 13.46
CA ARG A 236 19.24 -4.08 12.55
C ARG A 236 18.34 -2.97 13.04
N LEU A 237 17.08 -3.31 13.29
CA LEU A 237 16.02 -2.32 13.43
C LEU A 237 14.93 -2.83 14.36
N TYR A 238 14.36 -1.90 15.11
CA TYR A 238 13.06 -2.08 15.74
C TYR A 238 11.95 -2.05 14.69
N GLU A 239 10.79 -2.63 15.03
CA GLU A 239 9.65 -2.73 14.10
C GLU A 239 9.11 -1.36 13.66
N ASP A 240 9.21 -0.34 14.51
CA ASP A 240 8.82 1.05 14.22
C ASP A 240 9.82 1.82 13.34
N GLU A 241 11.04 1.29 13.15
CA GLU A 241 12.06 1.86 12.25
C GLU A 241 11.98 1.28 10.82
N VAL A 242 11.11 0.28 10.60
CA VAL A 242 10.92 -0.34 9.28
C VAL A 242 9.93 0.48 8.46
N GLU A 243 10.33 0.90 7.25
CA GLU A 243 9.46 1.67 6.35
C GLU A 243 8.36 0.77 5.78
N GLU A 244 8.71 -0.45 5.38
CA GLU A 244 7.77 -1.42 4.83
C GLU A 244 8.22 -2.86 5.08
N LEU A 245 7.28 -3.71 5.50
CA LEU A 245 7.42 -5.16 5.43
C LEU A 245 6.85 -5.65 4.08
N ILE A 246 7.73 -5.95 3.13
CA ILE A 246 7.33 -6.38 1.77
C ILE A 246 6.64 -7.74 1.83
N GLY A 247 7.14 -8.65 2.66
CA GLY A 247 6.56 -9.98 2.84
C GLY A 247 7.55 -11.01 3.38
N TYR A 248 7.10 -12.25 3.50
CA TYR A 248 7.91 -13.38 3.90
C TYR A 248 8.41 -14.18 2.69
N ILE A 249 9.56 -14.85 2.85
CA ILE A 249 10.14 -15.70 1.81
C ILE A 249 9.44 -17.06 1.87
N ALA A 250 8.51 -17.29 0.94
CA ALA A 250 7.70 -18.50 0.86
C ALA A 250 8.41 -19.66 0.14
N GLY A 251 9.44 -19.36 -0.66
CA GLY A 251 10.20 -20.34 -1.39
C GLY A 251 11.41 -19.75 -2.11
N VAL A 252 12.20 -20.63 -2.70
CA VAL A 252 13.39 -20.27 -3.47
C VAL A 252 13.32 -20.95 -4.82
N TYR A 253 13.60 -20.18 -5.88
CA TYR A 253 13.73 -20.66 -7.24
C TYR A 253 15.13 -20.32 -7.74
N THR A 254 15.94 -21.32 -8.08
CA THR A 254 17.27 -21.08 -8.61
C THR A 254 17.19 -20.93 -10.12
N ASP A 255 17.69 -19.80 -10.63
CA ASP A 255 17.73 -19.55 -12.07
C ASP A 255 18.80 -20.44 -12.71
N THR A 256 18.38 -21.48 -13.43
CA THR A 256 19.29 -22.43 -14.10
C THR A 256 19.78 -21.93 -15.46
N ASN A 257 19.25 -20.81 -15.95
CA ASN A 257 19.67 -20.19 -17.21
C ASN A 257 20.77 -19.16 -16.93
N ILE A 258 21.99 -19.66 -16.68
CA ILE A 258 23.21 -18.85 -16.59
C ILE A 258 23.95 -18.90 -17.93
#